data_AF-A0A1J3J2U9-F1
#
_entry.id   AF-A0A1J3J2U9-F1
#
_cell.length_a   1.000
_cell.length_b   1.000
_cell.length_c   1.000
_cell.angle_alpha   90.00
_cell.angle_beta   90.00
_cell.angle_gamma   90.00
#
_symmetry.space_group_name_H-M   'P 1'
#
loop_
_entity.id
_entity.type
_entity.pdbx_description
1 polymer ?
#
loop_
_entity_poly.entity_id
_entity_poly.type
_entity_poly.pdbx_seq_one_letter_code
_entity_poly.pdbx_strand_id
1 'polypeptide(L)'
;KSKCIISGLWDLKIPSDLVQEILSRLGLKASIHASLVCKAWCEAAVSVRKFKFKPRPWIVYRNDRTSPTSLPYILVDPWRSQSQTY
;
A
#
# COMPACT_ATOMS: atom_id res chain seq x y z
N LYS A 1 15.77 24.83 18.84
CA LYS A 1 14.86 23.74 18.42
C LYS A 1 14.55 22.89 19.64
N SER A 2 13.37 23.02 20.26
CA SER A 2 12.99 22.16 21.38
C SER A 2 12.69 20.76 20.85
N LYS A 3 13.34 19.73 21.40
CA LYS A 3 12.94 18.35 21.19
C LYS A 3 11.62 18.16 21.95
N CYS A 4 10.51 18.12 21.23
CA CYS A 4 9.25 17.64 21.81
C CYS A 4 9.42 16.15 22.08
N ILE A 5 9.66 15.80 23.34
CA ILE A 5 9.64 14.42 23.80
C ILE A 5 8.17 14.11 24.10
N ILE A 6 7.48 13.46 23.16
CA ILE A 6 6.14 12.91 23.38
C ILE A 6 6.32 11.62 24.18
N SER A 7 6.54 11.74 25.49
CA SER A 7 6.54 10.59 26.40
C SER A 7 5.13 10.38 26.97
N GLY A 8 4.56 9.19 26.79
CA GLY A 8 3.51 8.68 27.68
C GLY A 8 2.09 8.51 27.16
N LEU A 9 1.77 8.74 25.87
CA LEU A 9 0.39 8.53 25.36
C LEU A 9 0.22 7.31 24.44
N TRP A 10 1.31 6.70 23.98
CA TRP A 10 1.26 5.55 23.06
C TRP A 10 0.99 4.20 23.76
N ASP A 11 1.02 4.18 25.09
CA ASP A 11 0.65 3.02 25.92
C ASP A 11 -0.86 2.87 26.12
N LEU A 12 -1.66 3.83 25.64
CA LEU A 12 -3.10 3.64 25.50
C LEU A 12 -3.33 2.53 24.49
N LYS A 13 -3.99 1.44 24.92
CA LYS A 13 -4.43 0.35 24.05
C LYS A 13 -5.47 0.87 23.08
N ILE A 14 -5.01 1.46 21.97
CA ILE A 14 -5.88 1.82 20.85
C ILE A 14 -6.30 0.51 20.15
N PRO A 15 -7.60 0.31 19.90
CA PRO A 15 -8.09 -0.81 19.09
C PRO A 15 -7.37 -0.89 17.74
N SER A 16 -7.04 -2.10 17.30
CA SER A 16 -6.34 -2.35 16.03
C SER A 16 -7.05 -1.73 14.84
N ASP A 17 -8.38 -1.74 14.85
CA ASP A 17 -9.21 -1.26 13.75
C ASP A 17 -9.09 0.26 13.58
N LEU A 18 -9.04 1.00 14.71
CA LEU A 18 -8.79 2.44 14.69
C LEU A 18 -7.37 2.76 14.22
N VAL A 19 -6.37 1.98 14.63
CA VAL A 19 -5.00 2.14 14.15
C VAL A 19 -4.93 1.90 12.64
N GLN A 20 -5.61 0.87 12.13
CA GLN A 20 -5.72 0.62 10.69
C GLN A 20 -6.40 1.77 9.95
N GLU A 21 -7.49 2.32 10.50
CA GLU A 21 -8.19 3.46 9.90
C GLU A 21 -7.28 4.69 9.82
N ILE A 22 -6.56 5.02 10.90
CA ILE A 22 -5.58 6.11 10.92
C ILE A 22 -4.51 5.88 9.83
N LEU A 23 -3.91 4.69 9.79
CA LEU A 23 -2.88 4.32 8.81
C LEU A 23 -3.42 4.31 7.37
N SER A 24 -4.70 4.01 7.16
CA SER A 24 -5.36 4.05 5.86
C SER A 24 -5.53 5.48 5.33
N ARG A 25 -5.49 6.49 6.19
CA ARG A 25 -5.55 7.91 5.80
C ARG A 25 -4.17 8.53 5.61
N LEU A 26 -3.12 7.89 6.15
CA LEU A 26 -1.75 8.36 6.02
C LEU A 26 -1.15 8.03 4.64
N GLY A 27 -0.28 8.92 4.17
CA GLY A 27 0.62 8.67 3.05
C GLY A 27 1.72 7.66 3.42
N LEU A 28 2.37 7.07 2.42
CA LEU A 28 3.35 5.98 2.60
C LEU A 28 4.46 6.34 3.60
N LYS A 29 5.06 7.53 3.46
CA LYS A 29 6.12 8.02 4.36
C LYS A 29 5.66 8.10 5.82
N ALA A 30 4.49 8.67 6.06
CA ALA A 30 3.93 8.79 7.41
C ALA A 30 3.54 7.42 7.99
N SER A 31 3.01 6.52 7.16
CA SER A 31 2.75 5.13 7.55
C SER A 31 4.03 4.39 7.97
N ILE A 32 5.18 4.63 7.32
CA ILE A 32 6.48 4.06 7.70
C ILE A 32 6.95 4.58 9.06
N HIS A 33 6.84 5.87 9.30
CA HIS A 33 7.20 6.42 10.61
C HIS A 33 6.28 5.88 11.72
N ALA A 34 4.98 5.76 11.45
CA ALA A 34 4.01 5.22 12.38
C ALA A 34 4.30 3.75 12.75
N SER A 35 4.87 2.94 11.84
CA SER A 35 5.28 1.56 12.18
C SER A 35 6.44 1.45 13.17
N LEU A 36 7.15 2.55 13.46
CA LEU A 36 8.24 2.58 14.44
C LEU A 36 7.77 2.85 15.88
N VAL A 37 6.48 3.15 16.08
CA VAL A 37 5.93 3.50 17.41
C VAL A 37 5.91 2.29 18.34
N CYS A 38 5.27 1.18 17.92
CA CYS A 38 5.26 -0.08 18.65
C CYS A 38 4.83 -1.25 17.74
N LYS A 39 4.89 -2.47 18.26
CA LYS A 39 4.57 -3.71 17.52
C LYS A 39 3.18 -3.69 16.89
N ALA A 40 2.15 -3.25 17.63
CA ALA A 40 0.77 -3.20 17.13
C ALA A 40 0.61 -2.24 15.93
N TRP A 41 1.27 -1.08 15.98
CA TRP A 41 1.27 -0.12 14.87
C TRP A 41 2.03 -0.65 13.66
N CYS A 42 3.10 -1.41 13.87
CA CYS A 42 3.82 -2.08 12.79
C CYS A 42 2.93 -3.10 12.08
N GLU A 43 2.26 -3.98 12.83
CA GLU A 43 1.34 -5.00 12.27
C GLU A 43 0.19 -4.36 11.49
N ALA A 44 -0.44 -3.34 12.07
CA ALA A 44 -1.49 -2.58 11.39
C ALA A 44 -0.98 -1.87 10.12
N ALA A 45 0.23 -1.30 10.15
CA ALA A 45 0.80 -0.61 9.00
C ALA A 45 1.14 -1.56 7.86
N VAL A 46 1.66 -2.74 8.18
CA VAL A 46 1.91 -3.79 7.18
C VAL A 46 0.60 -4.29 6.57
N SER A 47 -0.44 -4.48 7.39
CA SER A 47 -1.77 -4.87 6.91
C SER A 47 -2.35 -3.84 5.93
N VAL A 48 -2.37 -2.57 6.31
CA VAL A 48 -2.87 -1.47 5.47
C VAL A 48 -2.04 -1.34 4.18
N ARG A 49 -0.71 -1.50 4.25
CA ARG A 49 0.13 -1.46 3.05
C ARG A 49 -0.15 -2.63 2.12
N LYS A 50 -0.33 -3.84 2.64
CA LYS A 50 -0.73 -5.00 1.83
C LYS A 50 -2.07 -4.75 1.14
N PHE A 51 -3.01 -4.07 1.80
CA PHE A 51 -4.31 -3.73 1.23
C PHE A 51 -4.24 -2.61 0.18
N LYS A 52 -3.61 -1.47 0.53
CA LYS A 52 -3.45 -0.31 -0.37
C LYS A 52 -2.55 -0.59 -1.56
N PHE A 53 -1.50 -1.36 -1.35
CA PHE A 53 -0.47 -1.66 -2.35
C PHE A 53 -0.51 -3.14 -2.74
N LYS A 54 -1.70 -3.77 -2.75
CA LYS A 54 -1.83 -5.10 -3.34
C LYS A 54 -1.15 -5.06 -4.71
N PRO A 55 -0.13 -5.91 -4.96
CA PRO A 55 0.48 -5.98 -6.28
C PRO A 55 -0.66 -6.31 -7.24
N ARG A 56 -0.93 -5.38 -8.17
CA ARG A 56 -1.95 -5.57 -9.19
C ARG A 56 -1.42 -6.69 -10.08
N PRO A 57 -2.01 -7.90 -10.05
CA PRO A 57 -1.45 -8.99 -10.83
C PRO A 57 -1.55 -8.60 -12.30
N TRP A 58 -0.40 -8.43 -12.95
CA TRP A 58 -0.37 -8.31 -14.40
C TRP A 58 -0.90 -9.61 -14.98
N ILE A 59 -1.91 -9.51 -15.83
CA ILE A 59 -2.43 -10.69 -16.51
C ILE A 59 -1.56 -10.88 -17.75
N VAL A 60 -0.94 -12.05 -17.84
CA VAL A 60 -0.09 -12.43 -18.97
C VAL A 60 -0.92 -13.26 -19.92
N TYR A 61 -1.14 -12.75 -21.13
CA TYR A 61 -1.80 -13.49 -22.20
C TYR A 61 -0.79 -13.84 -23.28
N ARG A 62 -0.92 -15.03 -23.86
CA ARG A 62 -0.17 -15.42 -25.06
C ARG A 62 -0.68 -14.56 -26.22
N ASN A 63 0.23 -13.92 -26.93
CA ASN A 63 -0.09 -13.14 -28.11
C ASN A 63 -0.17 -14.10 -29.31
N ASP A 64 -1.38 -14.32 -29.80
CA ASP A 64 -1.67 -15.15 -30.97
C ASP A 64 -1.48 -14.40 -32.29
N ARG A 65 -1.24 -13.08 -32.25
CA ARG A 65 -0.93 -12.29 -33.44
C ARG A 65 0.45 -12.66 -33.98
N THR A 66 0.43 -13.48 -35.02
CA THR A 66 1.58 -13.87 -35.85
C THR A 66 2.05 -12.68 -36.69
N SER A 67 2.80 -11.78 -36.07
CA SER A 67 3.61 -10.78 -36.76
C SER A 67 5.07 -10.97 -36.37
N PRO A 68 6.03 -10.86 -37.30
CA PRO A 68 7.46 -10.99 -37.00
C PRO A 68 7.98 -9.93 -36.02
N THR A 69 7.19 -8.89 -35.72
CA THR A 69 7.53 -7.78 -34.80
C THR A 69 6.77 -7.85 -33.48
N SER A 70 5.86 -8.82 -33.32
CA SER A 70 4.93 -8.93 -32.20
C SER A 70 5.55 -9.71 -31.03
N LEU A 71 5.52 -9.15 -29.81
CA LEU A 71 5.94 -9.87 -28.62
C LEU A 71 5.06 -11.12 -28.39
N PRO A 72 5.62 -12.29 -28.04
CA PRO A 72 4.87 -13.54 -27.88
C PRO A 72 3.91 -13.55 -26.68
N TYR A 73 4.02 -12.54 -25.81
CA TYR A 73 3.17 -12.34 -24.65
C TYR A 73 2.77 -10.87 -24.54
N ILE A 74 1.55 -10.64 -24.06
CA ILE A 74 1.03 -9.31 -23.74
C ILE A 74 0.85 -9.25 -22.22
N LEU A 75 1.43 -8.23 -21.61
CA LEU A 75 1.19 -7.87 -20.22
C LEU A 75 0.04 -6.87 -20.19
N VAL A 76 -1.10 -7.28 -19.64
CA VAL A 76 -2.24 -6.39 -19.43
C VAL A 76 -2.30 -6.02 -17.95
N ASP A 77 -2.34 -4.72 -17.67
CA ASP A 77 -2.72 -4.18 -16.37
C ASP A 77 -4.20 -3.76 -16.46
N PRO A 78 -5.14 -4.58 -15.93
CA PRO A 78 -6.59 -4.31 -16.05
C PRO A 78 -7.02 -2.98 -15.44
N TRP A 79 -6.18 -2.40 -14.59
CA TRP A 79 -6.53 -1.21 -13.84
C TRP A 79 -5.91 0.08 -14.38
N ARG A 80 -4.94 -0.01 -15.30
CA ARG A 80 -4.43 1.18 -16.02
C ARG A 80 -5.51 1.80 -16.92
N SER A 81 -6.47 1.00 -17.38
CA SER A 81 -7.59 1.46 -18.20
C SER A 81 -8.60 2.33 -17.44
N GLN A 82 -8.56 2.36 -16.10
CA GLN A 82 -9.49 3.18 -15.29
C GLN A 82 -8.98 4.60 -15.00
N SER A 83 -7.70 4.90 -15.28
CA SER A 83 -7.12 6.24 -15.02
C SER A 83 -7.34 7.26 -16.14
N GLN A 84 -8.33 7.07 -17.02
CA GLN A 84 -8.68 8.00 -18.11
C GLN A 84 -10.15 8.46 -18.10
N THR A 85 -10.84 8.38 -16.97
CA THR A 85 -12.14 9.05 -16.82
C THR A 85 -12.21 9.78 -15.48
N TYR A 86 -12.35 11.10 -15.61
CA TYR A 86 -12.48 12.18 -14.62
C TYR A 86 -11.20 12.74 -14.02
#